data_AF-A0A8I0JAZ5-F1
#
_entry.id   AF-A0A8I0JAZ5-F1
#
_cell.length_a   1.000
_cell.length_b   1.000
_cell.length_c   1.000
_cell.angle_alpha   90.00
_cell.angle_beta   90.00
_cell.angle_gamma   90.00
#
_symmetry.space_group_name_H-M   'P 1'
#
loop_
_entity.id
_entity.type
_entity.pdbx_description
1 polymer ?
#
loop_
_entity_poly.entity_id
_entity_poly.type
_entity_poly.pdbx_seq_one_letter_code
_entity_poly.pdbx_strand_id
1 'polypeptide(L)'
;MAHDPRLHYDRKDLELVQETTPEGFREWVIQKVGGLKSLPRDLVYRLPDPRVELAPLLDAMIAGDSLWLCRTKKVAPLYGNEGIALVRDGRPIIYLRAYDY
;
A
#
# COMPACT_ATOMS: atom_id res chain seq x y z
N MET A 1 -5.12 20.94 3.68
CA MET A 1 -4.51 19.59 3.70
C MET A 1 -5.60 18.61 3.30
N ALA A 2 -5.49 18.00 2.12
CA ALA A 2 -6.49 17.06 1.64
C ALA A 2 -6.42 15.79 2.50
N HIS A 3 -7.56 15.38 3.06
CA HIS A 3 -7.67 14.14 3.82
C HIS A 3 -7.74 13.00 2.81
N ASP A 4 -6.62 12.30 2.53
CA ASP A 4 -6.65 11.10 1.69
C ASP A 4 -7.41 10.00 2.47
N PRO A 5 -8.61 9.59 2.02
CA PRO A 5 -9.44 8.62 2.75
C PRO A 5 -8.80 7.23 2.85
N ARG A 6 -7.76 6.95 2.06
CA ARG A 6 -7.02 5.68 2.05
C ARG A 6 -5.96 5.60 3.14
N LEU A 7 -5.59 6.74 3.72
CA LEU A 7 -4.52 6.83 4.71
C LEU A 7 -5.08 6.69 6.12
N HIS A 8 -4.53 5.75 6.89
CA HIS A 8 -4.95 5.44 8.25
C HIS A 8 -3.73 5.39 9.18
N TYR A 9 -3.83 5.98 10.36
CA TYR A 9 -2.77 6.01 11.36
C TYR A 9 -3.01 4.98 12.49
N ASP A 10 -1.95 4.39 13.03
CA ASP A 10 -1.95 3.47 14.19
C ASP A 10 -2.99 2.34 14.11
N ARG A 11 -3.16 1.75 12.92
CA ARG A 11 -4.18 0.72 12.70
C ARG A 11 -3.73 -0.62 13.28
N LYS A 12 -4.39 -1.07 14.36
CA LYS A 12 -4.01 -2.30 15.11
C LYS A 12 -4.55 -3.60 14.53
N ASP A 13 -5.47 -3.53 13.58
CA ASP A 13 -6.09 -4.68 12.92
C ASP A 13 -5.39 -5.12 11.63
N LEU A 14 -4.14 -4.66 11.43
CA LEU A 14 -3.31 -5.03 10.30
C LEU A 14 -2.48 -6.28 10.61
N GLU A 15 -2.44 -7.17 9.64
CA GLU A 15 -1.50 -8.27 9.59
C GLU A 15 -0.38 -7.90 8.61
N LEU A 16 0.85 -7.90 9.11
CA LEU A 16 2.06 -7.70 8.33
C LEU A 16 2.33 -8.98 7.53
N VAL A 17 2.17 -8.91 6.21
CA VAL A 17 2.27 -10.09 5.33
C VAL A 17 3.70 -10.27 4.84
N GLN A 18 4.29 -9.21 4.29
CA GLN A 18 5.61 -9.25 3.68
C GLN A 18 6.27 -7.88 3.67
N GLU A 19 7.55 -7.80 4.03
CA GLU A 19 8.35 -6.59 3.84
C GLU A 19 8.53 -6.29 2.34
N THR A 20 8.45 -5.03 1.96
CA THR A 20 8.47 -4.61 0.55
C THR A 20 9.19 -3.28 0.33
N THR A 21 9.32 -2.90 -0.93
CA THR A 21 9.82 -1.60 -1.39
C THR A 21 8.73 -0.91 -2.22
N PRO A 22 8.87 0.39 -2.55
CA PRO A 22 7.93 1.06 -3.45
C PRO A 22 7.76 0.33 -4.79
N GLU A 23 8.86 -0.18 -5.35
CA GLU A 23 8.90 -0.96 -6.57
C GLU A 23 8.22 -2.32 -6.38
N GLY A 24 8.46 -3.00 -5.25
CA GLY A 24 7.78 -4.25 -4.91
C GLY A 24 6.28 -4.09 -4.73
N PHE A 25 5.83 -2.96 -4.16
CA PHE A 25 4.42 -2.62 -4.04
C PHE A 25 3.77 -2.42 -5.41
N ARG A 26 4.46 -1.73 -6.34
CA ARG A 26 3.98 -1.56 -7.71
C ARG A 26 3.79 -2.90 -8.43
N GLU A 27 4.77 -3.79 -8.32
CA GLU A 27 4.68 -5.13 -8.91
C GLU A 27 3.52 -5.91 -8.29
N TRP A 28 3.34 -5.84 -6.97
CA TRP A 28 2.21 -6.46 -6.29
C TRP A 28 0.85 -5.91 -6.78
N VAL A 29 0.72 -4.59 -6.94
CA VAL A 29 -0.47 -3.92 -7.51
C VAL A 29 -0.76 -4.47 -8.92
N ILE A 30 0.25 -4.51 -9.78
CA ILE A 30 0.14 -5.03 -11.16
C ILE A 30 -0.34 -6.49 -11.15
N GLN A 31 0.22 -7.34 -10.28
CA GLN A 31 -0.19 -8.73 -10.17
C GLN A 31 -1.66 -8.86 -9.73
N LYS A 32 -2.11 -8.01 -8.79
CA LYS A 32 -3.48 -8.04 -8.27
C LYS A 32 -4.54 -7.72 -9.33
N VAL A 33 -4.23 -6.87 -10.29
CA VAL A 33 -5.15 -6.50 -11.39
C VAL A 33 -5.03 -7.44 -12.61
N GLY A 34 -4.50 -8.65 -12.40
CA GLY A 34 -4.38 -9.69 -13.43
C GLY A 34 -3.03 -9.71 -14.16
N GLY A 35 -2.04 -8.97 -13.65
CA GLY A 35 -0.69 -8.90 -14.21
C GLY A 35 -0.59 -8.05 -15.48
N LEU A 36 0.65 -7.86 -15.96
CA LEU A 36 0.96 -7.09 -17.18
C LEU A 36 0.27 -7.61 -18.45
N LYS A 37 -0.18 -8.88 -18.46
CA LYS A 37 -0.89 -9.47 -19.61
C LYS A 37 -2.37 -9.11 -19.66
N SER A 38 -2.99 -8.82 -18.51
CA SER A 38 -4.41 -8.48 -18.42
C SER A 38 -4.65 -6.97 -18.48
N LEU A 39 -3.62 -6.18 -18.17
CA LEU A 39 -3.67 -4.73 -18.36
C LEU A 39 -3.27 -4.36 -19.80
N PRO A 40 -4.05 -3.49 -20.49
CA PRO A 40 -3.55 -2.80 -21.68
C PRO A 40 -2.22 -2.11 -21.36
N ARG A 41 -1.23 -2.19 -22.26
CA ARG A 41 0.08 -1.52 -22.06
C ARG A 41 -0.09 -0.04 -21.69
N ASP A 42 -1.01 0.65 -22.34
CA ASP A 42 -1.37 2.04 -22.05
C ASP A 42 -1.84 2.27 -20.60
N LEU A 43 -2.47 1.29 -19.96
CA LEU A 43 -2.90 1.40 -18.57
C LEU A 43 -1.71 1.25 -17.61
N VAL A 44 -0.75 0.39 -17.92
CA VAL A 44 0.47 0.19 -17.12
C VAL A 44 1.33 1.46 -17.09
N TYR A 45 1.42 2.18 -18.21
CA TYR A 45 2.12 3.46 -18.29
C TYR A 45 1.37 4.61 -17.60
N ARG A 46 0.06 4.46 -17.38
CA ARG A 46 -0.76 5.43 -16.64
C ARG A 46 -0.82 5.17 -15.13
N LEU A 47 -0.31 4.03 -14.67
CA LEU A 47 -0.16 3.80 -13.24
C LEU A 47 0.77 4.88 -12.67
N PRO A 48 0.38 5.55 -11.58
CA PRO A 48 1.22 6.58 -10.99
C PRO A 48 2.57 5.98 -10.56
N ASP A 49 3.60 6.83 -10.47
CA ASP A 49 4.86 6.41 -9.90
C ASP A 49 4.61 5.95 -8.44
N PRO A 50 5.03 4.73 -8.05
CA PRO A 50 4.78 4.22 -6.71
C PRO A 50 5.39 5.13 -5.64
N ARG A 51 6.45 5.88 -5.91
CA ARG A 51 7.02 6.84 -4.96
C ARG A 51 6.13 8.06 -4.77
N VAL A 52 5.35 8.44 -5.78
CA VAL A 52 4.36 9.52 -5.66
C VAL A 52 3.15 9.04 -4.85
N GLU A 53 2.68 7.82 -5.08
CA GLU A 53 1.57 7.27 -4.30
C GLU A 53 1.96 7.03 -2.83
N LEU A 54 3.19 6.58 -2.61
CA LEU A 54 3.74 6.29 -1.30
C LEU A 54 4.40 7.51 -0.66
N ALA A 55 4.35 8.69 -1.28
CA ALA A 55 4.96 9.90 -0.74
C ALA A 55 4.61 10.13 0.74
N PRO A 56 3.35 9.99 1.20
CA PRO A 56 3.02 10.17 2.62
C PRO A 56 3.72 9.18 3.57
N LEU A 57 4.04 7.97 3.09
CA LEU A 57 4.77 6.97 3.87
C LEU A 57 6.27 7.26 3.82
N LEU A 58 6.78 7.60 2.65
CA LEU A 58 8.20 7.88 2.43
C LEU A 58 8.64 9.16 3.13
N ASP A 59 7.82 10.22 3.13
CA ASP A 59 8.08 11.47 3.84
C ASP A 59 8.11 11.28 5.37
N ALA A 60 7.38 10.29 5.89
CA ALA A 60 7.32 9.97 7.32
C ALA A 60 8.37 8.92 7.75
N MET A 61 9.05 8.29 6.79
CA MET A 61 10.01 7.22 7.00
C MET A 61 11.30 7.76 7.62
N ILE A 62 11.79 7.11 8.67
CA ILE A 62 13.10 7.39 9.26
C ILE A 62 14.01 6.16 9.17
N ALA A 63 15.29 6.33 9.48
CA ALA A 63 16.24 5.22 9.54
C ALA A 63 15.77 4.15 10.53
N GLY A 64 15.68 2.90 10.07
CA GLY A 64 15.20 1.75 10.85
C GLY A 64 13.73 1.39 10.62
N ASP A 65 12.98 2.20 9.88
CA ASP A 65 11.64 1.84 9.43
C ASP A 65 11.70 0.92 8.20
N SER A 66 10.62 0.14 8.02
CA SER A 66 10.42 -0.71 6.85
C SER A 66 9.03 -0.51 6.25
N LEU A 67 8.89 -0.72 4.96
CA LEU A 67 7.59 -0.80 4.30
C LEU A 67 7.11 -2.25 4.27
N TRP A 68 5.83 -2.48 4.54
CA TRP A 68 5.24 -3.81 4.59
C TRP A 68 3.93 -3.87 3.83
N LEU A 69 3.76 -4.88 2.99
CA LEU A 69 2.45 -5.29 2.50
C LEU A 69 1.63 -5.79 3.69
N CYS A 70 0.44 -5.25 3.83
CA CYS A 70 -0.44 -5.51 4.94
C CYS A 70 -1.83 -5.89 4.46
N ARG A 71 -2.50 -6.71 5.27
CA ARG A 71 -3.92 -6.98 5.10
C ARG A 71 -4.70 -6.72 6.38
N THR A 72 -5.90 -6.18 6.27
CA THR A 72 -6.80 -5.97 7.40
C THR A 72 -7.47 -7.30 7.74
N LYS A 73 -7.54 -7.62 9.04
CA LYS A 73 -8.24 -8.83 9.51
C LYS A 73 -9.74 -8.78 9.28
N LYS A 74 -10.30 -7.57 9.19
CA LYS A 74 -11.71 -7.35 8.85
C LYS A 74 -11.85 -7.31 7.33
N VAL A 75 -12.43 -8.36 6.76
CA VAL A 75 -12.86 -8.40 5.36
C VAL A 75 -14.23 -7.75 5.30
N ALA A 76 -14.29 -6.51 4.83
CA ALA A 76 -15.56 -5.89 4.47
C ALA A 76 -15.78 -6.12 2.96
N PRO A 77 -16.96 -6.62 2.54
CA PRO A 77 -17.19 -7.06 1.15
C PRO A 77 -17.09 -5.93 0.10
N LEU A 78 -17.05 -4.67 0.51
CA LEU A 78 -16.97 -3.48 -0.37
C LEU A 78 -15.69 -2.66 -0.19
N TYR A 79 -14.78 -3.03 0.72
CA TYR A 79 -13.56 -2.25 0.96
C TYR A 79 -12.34 -3.14 0.79
N GLY A 80 -11.39 -2.69 -0.03
CA GLY A 80 -10.10 -3.34 -0.17
C GLY A 80 -9.46 -3.55 1.20
N ASN A 81 -9.15 -4.80 1.52
CA ASN A 81 -8.53 -5.18 2.79
C ASN A 81 -7.01 -5.27 2.68
N GLU A 82 -6.42 -4.85 1.57
CA GLU A 82 -4.98 -4.96 1.32
C GLU A 82 -4.37 -3.58 1.03
N GLY A 83 -3.12 -3.43 1.40
CA GLY A 83 -2.40 -2.19 1.24
C GLY A 83 -0.96 -2.30 1.71
N ILE A 84 -0.37 -1.16 2.00
CA ILE A 84 1.00 -1.03 2.45
C ILE A 84 1.05 -0.18 3.71
N ALA A 85 1.90 -0.58 4.65
CA ALA A 85 2.13 0.18 5.87
C ALA A 85 3.61 0.53 6.03
N LEU A 86 3.84 1.71 6.58
CA LEU A 86 5.11 2.05 7.21
C LEU A 86 5.13 1.41 8.59
N VAL A 87 6.16 0.63 8.86
CA VAL A 87 6.35 -0.13 10.10
C VAL A 87 7.58 0.40 10.82
N ARG A 88 7.40 0.77 12.09
CA ARG A 88 8.46 1.21 12.99
C ARG A 88 8.46 0.31 14.21
N ASP A 89 9.61 -0.26 14.54
CA ASP A 89 9.76 -1.16 15.71
C ASP A 89 8.72 -2.32 15.70
N GLY A 90 8.47 -2.89 14.51
CA GLY A 90 7.50 -3.96 14.31
C GLY A 90 6.02 -3.54 14.41
N ARG A 91 5.72 -2.24 14.50
CA ARG A 91 4.34 -1.71 14.57
C ARG A 91 3.99 -0.86 13.35
N PRO A 92 2.82 -1.08 12.72
CA PRO A 92 2.37 -0.23 11.62
C PRO A 92 1.97 1.15 12.15
N ILE A 93 2.66 2.21 11.70
CA ILE A 93 2.41 3.59 12.12
C ILE A 93 1.50 4.34 11.14
N ILE A 94 1.66 4.06 9.84
CA ILE A 94 0.87 4.64 8.76
C ILE A 94 0.51 3.52 7.82
N TYR A 95 -0.76 3.41 7.45
CA TYR A 95 -1.28 2.44 6.49
C TYR A 95 -1.96 3.17 5.34
N LEU A 96 -1.57 2.82 4.12
CA LEU A 96 -2.22 3.26 2.90
C LEU A 96 -2.91 2.06 2.26
N ARG A 97 -4.23 2.19 2.07
CA ARG A 97 -5.02 1.20 1.34
C ARG A 97 -4.71 1.26 -0.15
N ALA A 98 -4.54 0.09 -0.78
CA ALA A 98 -4.23 0.03 -2.20
C ALA A 98 -5.44 0.35 -3.09
N TYR A 99 -6.65 -0.06 -2.69
CA TYR A 99 -7.87 0.10 -3.48
C TYR A 99 -9.09 0.40 -2.61
N ASP A 100 -9.95 1.30 -3.07
CA ASP A 100 -11.35 1.38 -2.65
C ASP A 100 -12.19 0.78 -3.77
N TYR A 101 -13.12 -0.11 -3.43
CA TYR A 101 -14.00 -0.80 -4.38
C TYR A 101 -15.32 -0.03 -4.54
#